data_AF-A0A9X4KET0-F1
#
_entry.id   AF-A0A9X4KET0-F1
#
_cell.length_a   1.000
_cell.length_b   1.000
_cell.length_c   1.000
_cell.angle_alpha   90.00
_cell.angle_beta   90.00
_cell.angle_gamma   90.00
#
_symmetry.space_group_name_H-M   'P 1'
#
loop_
_entity.id
_entity.type
_entity.pdbx_description
1 polymer ?
#
loop_
_entity_poly.entity_id
_entity_poly.type
_entity_poly.pdbx_seq_one_letter_code
_entity_poly.pdbx_strand_id
1 'polypeptide(L)' 'MSMVYMVGLVFIIMIAGLAGTLTVGWSKANRSENAGYGSGTGKKWTRLGLLYALCVVVVLAVFLALLKP' A
#
# COMPACT_ATOMS: atom_id res chain seq x y z
N MET A 1 -4.61 -8.58 -25.53
CA MET A 1 -3.81 -7.53 -24.88
C MET A 1 -2.51 -8.16 -24.39
N SER A 2 -1.35 -7.56 -24.65
CA SER A 2 -0.06 -8.14 -24.23
C SER A 2 0.06 -8.12 -22.70
N MET A 3 0.67 -9.16 -22.12
CA MET A 3 0.92 -9.33 -20.68
C MET A 3 1.61 -8.10 -20.07
N VAL A 4 2.46 -7.43 -20.83
CA VAL A 4 3.13 -6.18 -20.44
C VAL A 4 2.13 -5.05 -20.13
N TYR A 5 1.06 -4.92 -20.91
CA TYR A 5 0.03 -3.91 -20.66
C TYR A 5 -0.78 -4.21 -19.39
N MET A 6 -1.10 -5.48 -19.13
CA MET A 6 -1.79 -5.86 -17.89
C MET A 6 -0.92 -5.59 -16.66
N VAL A 7 0.36 -5.97 -16.71
CA VAL A 7 1.31 -5.70 -15.61
C VAL A 7 1.48 -4.19 -15.40
N GLY A 8 1.62 -3.42 -16.47
CA GLY A 8 1.72 -1.96 -16.40
C GLY A 8 0.48 -1.32 -15.75
N LEU A 9 -0.72 -1.76 -16.12
CA LEU A 9 -1.97 -1.25 -15.56
C LEU A 9 -2.12 -1.60 -14.07
N VAL A 10 -1.79 -2.83 -13.67
CA VAL A 10 -1.78 -3.24 -12.26
C VAL A 10 -0.82 -2.36 -11.44
N PHE A 11 0.36 -2.07 -11.97
CA PHE A 11 1.35 -1.23 -11.30
C PHE A 11 0.84 0.21 -11.07
N ILE A 12 0.17 0.80 -12.07
CA ILE A 12 -0.43 2.14 -11.95
C ILE A 12 -1.51 2.18 -10.87
N ILE A 13 -2.39 1.16 -10.82
CA ILE A 13 -3.43 1.06 -9.78
C ILE A 13 -2.79 0.96 -8.39
N MET A 14 -1.73 0.16 -8.24
CA MET A 14 -1.02 0.02 -6.97
C MET A 14 -0.41 1.35 -6.49
N ILE A 15 0.21 2.12 -7.39
CA ILE A 15 0.76 3.45 -7.05
C ILE A 15 -0.34 4.42 -6.64
N ALA A 16 -1.45 4.47 -7.38
CA ALA A 16 -2.58 5.35 -7.06
C ALA A 16 -3.18 5.02 -5.68
N GLY A 17 -3.36 3.73 -5.38
CA GLY A 17 -3.84 3.28 -4.07
C GLY A 17 -2.88 3.63 -2.93
N LEU A 18 -1.57 3.48 -3.14
CA LEU A 18 -0.56 3.88 -2.15
C LEU A 18 -0.58 5.39 -1.90
N ALA A 19 -0.63 6.20 -2.95
CA ALA A 19 -0.71 7.65 -2.83
C ALA A 19 -1.96 8.09 -2.04
N GLY A 20 -3.12 7.51 -2.32
CA GLY A 20 -4.35 7.77 -1.56
C GLY A 20 -4.25 7.35 -0.09
N THR A 21 -3.60 6.22 0.19
CA THR A 21 -3.39 5.75 1.57
C THR A 21 -2.50 6.71 2.36
N LEU A 22 -1.44 7.23 1.73
CA LEU A 22 -0.53 8.20 2.34
C LEU A 22 -1.20 9.55 2.58
N THR A 23 -1.99 10.04 1.63
CA THR A 23 -2.67 11.34 1.76
C THR A 23 -3.69 11.33 2.91
N VAL A 24 -4.44 10.23 3.07
CA VAL A 24 -5.34 10.04 4.22
C VAL A 24 -4.55 9.94 5.53
N GLY A 25 -3.44 9.20 5.54
CA GLY A 25 -2.57 9.06 6.71
C GLY A 25 -1.92 10.37 7.17
N TRP A 26 -1.69 11.32 6.26
CA TRP A 26 -1.11 12.64 6.54
C TRP A 26 -2.10 13.79 6.60
N SER A 27 -3.39 13.55 6.36
CA SER A 27 -4.43 14.58 6.39
C SER A 27 -4.38 15.39 7.69
N LYS A 28 -4.10 16.69 7.54
CA LYS A 28 -4.08 17.65 8.66
C LYS A 28 -5.48 17.83 9.27
N ALA A 29 -6.54 17.74 8.47
CA ALA A 29 -7.91 17.85 8.94
C ALA A 29 -8.24 16.76 9.98
N ASN A 30 -7.84 15.51 9.70
CA ASN A 30 -8.01 14.42 10.66
C ASN A 30 -7.18 14.61 11.93
N ARG A 31 -6.02 15.29 11.83
CA ARG A 31 -5.17 15.64 12.98
C ARG A 31 -5.71 16.79 13.82
N SER A 32 -6.38 17.76 13.20
CA SER A 32 -6.93 18.92 13.91
C SER A 32 -8.26 18.62 14.59
N GLU A 33 -9.08 17.75 14.02
CA GLU A 33 -10.39 17.38 14.56
C GLU A 33 -10.30 16.39 15.73
N ASN A 34 -9.21 15.61 15.79
CA ASN A 34 -8.91 14.69 16.88
C ASN A 34 -7.50 14.96 17.44
N ALA A 35 -7.41 15.61 18.61
CA ALA A 35 -6.14 15.89 19.28
C ALA A 35 -5.29 14.62 19.56
N GLY A 36 -5.94 13.45 19.66
CA GLY A 36 -5.32 12.14 19.78
C GLY A 36 -5.00 11.42 18.46
N TYR A 37 -5.31 11.98 17.28
CA TYR A 37 -5.09 11.31 15.99
C TYR A 37 -3.60 11.01 15.74
N GLY A 38 -2.73 11.88 16.26
CA GLY A 38 -1.27 11.74 16.28
C GLY A 38 -0.73 10.79 17.36
N SER A 39 -1.53 10.45 18.38
CA SER A 39 -1.07 9.61 19.48
C SER A 39 -1.07 8.14 19.08
N GLY A 40 0.08 7.47 19.24
CA GLY A 40 0.27 6.09 18.78
C GLY A 40 0.31 5.91 17.26
N THR A 41 0.35 6.99 16.47
CA THR A 41 0.47 6.95 15.00
C THR A 41 1.70 6.15 14.57
N GLY A 42 2.83 6.26 15.27
CA GLY A 42 4.01 5.43 15.02
C GLY A 42 3.70 3.93 15.00
N LYS A 43 3.06 3.40 16.05
CA LYS A 43 2.67 1.97 16.13
C LYS A 43 1.65 1.57 15.06
N LYS A 44 0.70 2.45 14.73
CA LYS A 44 -0.29 2.22 13.66
C LYS A 44 0.39 2.15 12.29
N TRP A 45 1.34 3.04 12.02
CA TRP A 45 2.13 3.05 10.80
C TRP A 45 3.08 1.86 10.72
N THR A 46 3.65 1.41 11.85
CA THR A 46 4.44 0.17 11.89
C THR A 46 3.58 -1.04 11.55
N ARG A 47 2.39 -1.18 12.13
CA ARG A 47 1.44 -2.26 11.78
C ARG A 47 1.03 -2.22 10.31
N LEU A 48 0.75 -1.02 9.79
CA LEU A 48 0.38 -0.83 8.39
C LEU A 48 1.56 -1.19 7.47
N GLY A 49 2.77 -0.74 7.78
CA GLY A 49 3.98 -1.09 7.04
C GLY A 49 4.25 -2.60 7.04
N LEU A 50 4.04 -3.27 8.17
CA LEU A 50 4.14 -4.74 8.28
C LEU A 50 3.12 -5.46 7.40
N LEU A 51 1.88 -4.96 7.36
CA LEU A 51 0.85 -5.50 6.47
C LEU A 51 1.22 -5.33 4.99
N TYR A 52 1.71 -4.16 4.60
CA TYR A 52 2.17 -3.90 3.23
C TYR A 52 3.36 -4.79 2.86
N ALA A 53 4.33 -4.95 3.75
CA ALA A 53 5.48 -5.84 3.54
C ALA A 53 5.02 -7.30 3.34
N LEU A 54 4.08 -7.78 4.16
CA LEU A 54 3.50 -9.12 4.01
C LEU A 54 2.80 -9.28 2.66
N CYS A 55 1.98 -8.30 2.25
CA CYS A 55 1.30 -8.32 0.96
C CYS A 55 2.29 -8.38 -0.21
N VAL A 56 3.39 -7.61 -0.17
CA VAL A 56 4.43 -7.66 -1.21
C VAL A 56 5.06 -9.05 -1.29
N VAL A 57 5.39 -9.66 -0.15
CA VAL A 57 5.94 -11.03 -0.10
C VAL A 57 4.98 -12.04 -0.73
N VAL A 58 3.68 -11.97 -0.39
CA VAL A 58 2.66 -12.86 -0.97
C VAL A 58 2.53 -12.66 -2.48
N VAL A 59 2.45 -11.40 -2.95
CA VAL A 59 2.34 -11.10 -4.38
C VAL A 59 3.56 -11.60 -5.15
N LEU A 60 4.77 -11.39 -4.63
CA LEU A 60 6.00 -11.91 -5.24
C LEU A 60 6.02 -13.45 -5.28
N ALA A 61 5.62 -14.12 -4.20
CA ALA A 61 5.53 -15.57 -4.16
C ALA A 61 4.55 -16.11 -5.22
N VAL A 62 3.38 -15.48 -5.36
CA VAL A 62 2.40 -15.82 -6.39
C VAL A 62 2.96 -15.57 -7.79
N PHE A 63 3.60 -14.42 -8.01
CA PHE A 63 4.21 -14.10 -9.31
C PHE A 63 5.28 -15.13 -9.69
N LEU A 64 6.20 -15.46 -8.78
CA LEU A 64 7.23 -16.47 -9.02
C LEU A 64 6.66 -17.87 -9.25
N ALA A 65 5.60 -18.23 -8.52
CA ALA A 65 4.93 -19.53 -8.71
C ALA A 65 4.18 -19.63 -10.05
N LEU A 66 3.61 -18.52 -10.53
CA LEU A 66 2.90 -18.44 -11.80
C LEU A 66 3.83 -18.17 -12.99
N LEU A 67 5.01 -17.60 -12.75
CA LEU A 67 6.07 -17.43 -13.74
C LEU A 67 6.73 -18.79 -14.00
N LYS A 68 6.00 -19.66 -14.72
CA LYS A 68 6.61 -20.81 -15.38
C LYS A 68 7.37 -20.33 -16.63
N PRO A 69 8.58 -20.86 -16.90
CA PRO A 69 9.23 -20.68 -18.19
C PRO A 69 8.40 -21.27 -19.33
#